data_AF-A0A1G8S460-F1
#
_entry.id   AF-A0A1G8S460-F1
#
_cell.length_a   1.000
_cell.length_b   1.000
_cell.length_c   1.000
_cell.angle_alpha   90.00
_cell.angle_beta   90.00
_cell.angle_gamma   90.00
#
_symmetry.space_group_name_H-M   'P 1'
#
loop_
_entity.id
_entity.type
_entity.pdbx_description
1 polymer ?
#
loop_
_entity_poly.entity_id
_entity_poly.type
_entity_poly.pdbx_seq_one_letter_code
_entity_poly.pdbx_strand_id
1 'polypeptide(L)'
;MNAKYMIIGFLLTLLIGGGVMTYSWFTAESEIKDDKVEEITASPYQLEEGEESKNVKEDYEALMSEAESRISSLEKQAMEDLNGDTSYMELYQKYRSAAKELEENTDQTFETLHQQLQEEGKTDEAAVLKQQYESQKEEWRQSIVEEVKDRM
;
A
#
# COMPACT_ATOMS: atom_id res chain seq x y z
N MET A 1 40.49 8.06 16.32
CA MET A 1 39.22 7.60 15.70
C MET A 1 38.71 8.73 14.82
N ASN A 2 38.59 8.51 13.51
CA ASN A 2 38.38 9.59 12.55
C ASN A 2 36.91 10.04 12.56
N ALA A 3 36.64 11.31 12.89
CA ALA A 3 35.29 11.90 13.04
C ALA A 3 34.35 11.69 11.84
N LYS A 4 34.92 11.44 10.65
CA LYS A 4 34.22 11.13 9.40
C LYS A 4 33.40 9.81 9.46
N TYR A 5 33.83 8.82 10.23
CA TYR A 5 33.07 7.55 10.39
C TYR A 5 32.04 7.60 11.52
N MET A 6 32.05 8.64 12.36
CA MET A 6 31.09 8.81 13.45
C MET A 6 29.77 9.45 12.95
N ILE A 7 29.83 10.28 11.90
CA ILE A 7 28.64 10.90 11.27
C ILE A 7 27.90 9.90 10.37
N ILE A 8 28.62 9.04 9.65
CA ILE A 8 28.02 8.00 8.78
C ILE A 8 27.27 6.95 9.63
N GLY A 9 27.77 6.61 10.82
CA GLY A 9 27.07 5.71 11.75
C GLY A 9 25.78 6.30 12.34
N PHE A 10 25.69 7.62 12.48
CA PHE A 10 24.49 8.30 13.01
C PHE A 10 23.39 8.46 11.95
N LEU A 11 23.76 8.64 10.68
CA LEU A 11 22.80 8.67 9.57
C LEU A 11 22.18 7.30 9.27
N LEU A 12 22.93 6.21 9.42
CA LEU A 12 22.42 4.85 9.25
C LEU A 12 21.47 4.40 10.38
N THR A 13 21.66 4.90 11.60
CA THR A 13 20.79 4.57 12.74
C THR A 13 19.49 5.36 12.75
N LEU A 14 19.44 6.55 12.13
CA LEU A 14 18.18 7.28 11.91
C LEU A 14 17.33 6.66 10.79
N LEU A 15 17.91 5.92 9.84
CA LEU A 15 17.13 5.19 8.82
C LEU A 15 16.48 3.90 9.35
N ILE A 16 17.04 3.30 10.41
CA ILE A 16 16.44 2.13 11.08
C ILE A 16 15.54 2.56 12.27
N GLY A 17 15.88 3.67 12.95
CA GLY A 17 15.12 4.20 14.09
C GLY A 17 14.00 5.18 13.73
N GLY A 18 14.05 5.82 12.56
CA GLY A 18 13.03 6.78 12.10
C GLY A 18 11.74 6.13 11.61
N GLY A 19 11.79 4.85 11.24
CA GLY A 19 10.61 4.10 10.77
C GLY A 19 9.74 3.51 11.89
N VAL A 20 10.23 3.46 13.14
CA VAL A 20 9.55 2.71 14.22
C VAL A 20 8.76 3.63 15.17
N MET A 21 8.82 4.96 15.02
CA MET A 21 8.31 5.89 16.02
C MET A 21 7.14 6.78 15.54
N THR A 22 6.11 6.17 14.94
CA THR A 22 4.77 6.81 14.78
C THR A 22 3.59 5.92 15.17
N TYR A 23 3.76 4.61 15.41
CA TYR A 23 2.62 3.70 15.63
C TYR A 23 1.97 3.75 17.01
N SER A 24 2.58 4.39 18.01
CA SER A 24 2.12 4.20 19.40
C SER A 24 1.23 5.31 19.98
N TRP A 25 0.86 6.34 19.20
CA TRP A 25 0.06 7.45 19.75
C TRP A 25 -1.22 7.82 18.99
N PHE A 26 -1.68 6.99 18.05
CA PHE A 26 -2.96 7.24 17.36
C PHE A 26 -3.82 6.01 17.04
N THR A 27 -3.54 4.82 17.59
CA THR A 27 -4.38 3.64 17.32
C THR A 27 -5.49 3.50 18.36
N ALA A 28 -6.47 4.40 18.29
CA ALA A 28 -7.80 4.20 18.88
C ALA A 28 -8.88 4.16 17.78
N GLU A 29 -8.53 3.76 16.56
CA GLU A 29 -9.52 3.27 15.61
C GLU A 29 -9.82 1.82 15.98
N SER A 30 -11.08 1.58 16.35
CA SER A 30 -11.60 0.25 16.65
C SER A 30 -11.35 -0.65 15.45
N GLU A 31 -10.43 -1.60 15.59
CA GLU A 31 -10.30 -2.77 14.73
C GLU A 31 -11.65 -3.50 14.70
N ILE A 32 -12.47 -3.18 13.70
CA ILE A 32 -13.52 -4.10 13.26
C ILE A 32 -12.78 -5.19 12.48
N LYS A 33 -12.16 -6.10 13.24
CA LYS A 33 -11.41 -7.26 12.72
C LYS A 33 -12.39 -8.18 12.00
N ASP A 34 -12.41 -8.08 10.68
CA ASP A 34 -13.03 -9.05 9.80
C ASP A 34 -11.92 -9.83 9.09
N ASP A 35 -11.83 -11.12 9.43
CA ASP A 35 -10.81 -12.03 8.92
C ASP A 35 -10.71 -12.02 7.38
N LYS A 36 -11.83 -11.81 6.66
CA LYS A 36 -11.82 -11.74 5.19
C LYS A 36 -11.20 -10.45 4.67
N VAL A 37 -11.44 -9.34 5.36
CA VAL A 37 -10.87 -8.04 4.97
C VAL A 37 -9.39 -7.99 5.29
N GLU A 38 -8.99 -8.54 6.44
CA GLU A 38 -7.57 -8.67 6.83
C GLU A 38 -6.79 -9.56 5.85
N GLU A 39 -7.39 -10.65 5.35
CA GLU A 39 -6.75 -11.51 4.33
C GLU A 39 -6.45 -10.74 3.03
N ILE A 40 -7.35 -9.82 2.62
CA ILE A 40 -7.20 -8.99 1.42
C ILE A 40 -6.11 -7.92 1.60
N THR A 41 -6.03 -7.30 2.77
CA THR A 41 -5.16 -6.14 3.01
C THR A 41 -3.78 -6.50 3.54
N ALA A 42 -3.66 -7.51 4.41
CA ALA A 42 -2.43 -7.80 5.18
C ALA A 42 -1.43 -8.70 4.46
N SER A 43 -1.84 -9.36 3.37
CA SER A 43 -0.94 -10.26 2.63
C SER A 43 0.18 -9.46 1.94
N PRO A 44 1.47 -9.74 2.19
CA PRO A 44 2.54 -9.07 1.45
C PRO A 44 2.43 -9.40 -0.05
N TYR A 45 2.78 -8.44 -0.91
CA TYR A 45 2.86 -8.68 -2.35
C TYR A 45 3.92 -9.75 -2.64
N GLN A 46 3.53 -10.79 -3.37
CA GLN A 46 4.45 -11.85 -3.78
C GLN A 46 5.10 -11.47 -5.10
N LEU A 47 6.07 -10.54 -5.03
CA LEU A 47 6.97 -10.34 -6.15
C LEU A 47 7.91 -11.54 -6.25
N GLU A 48 8.18 -12.05 -7.46
CA GLU A 48 9.13 -13.15 -7.64
C GLU A 48 10.56 -12.69 -7.25
N GLU A 49 10.96 -12.89 -5.99
CA GLU A 49 12.36 -12.82 -5.55
C GLU A 49 13.11 -14.08 -6.06
N GLY A 50 13.30 -14.19 -7.38
CA GLY A 50 13.89 -15.37 -7.99
C GLY A 50 15.03 -15.05 -8.93
N GLU A 51 16.21 -14.63 -8.42
CA GLU A 51 17.54 -14.47 -9.07
C GLU A 51 17.65 -13.90 -10.51
N GLU A 52 16.54 -13.55 -11.16
CA GLU A 52 16.41 -13.05 -12.52
C GLU A 52 15.08 -12.28 -12.70
N SER A 53 14.66 -11.40 -11.78
CA SER A 53 13.81 -10.28 -12.22
C SER A 53 14.70 -9.36 -13.05
N LYS A 54 14.77 -9.63 -14.36
CA LYS A 54 15.48 -8.78 -15.33
C LYS A 54 14.66 -7.53 -15.69
N ASN A 55 13.46 -7.36 -15.14
CA ASN A 55 12.53 -6.35 -15.62
C ASN A 55 11.61 -5.79 -14.51
N VAL A 56 12.07 -4.74 -13.83
CA VAL A 56 11.29 -3.97 -12.84
C VAL A 56 9.92 -3.50 -13.39
N LYS A 57 9.78 -3.37 -14.71
CA LYS A 57 8.48 -3.06 -15.35
C LYS A 57 7.48 -4.21 -15.24
N GLU A 58 7.92 -5.46 -15.35
CA GLU A 58 7.06 -6.64 -15.17
C GLU A 58 6.60 -6.75 -13.72
N ASP A 59 7.50 -6.49 -12.76
CA ASP A 59 7.16 -6.45 -11.33
C ASP A 59 6.17 -5.32 -11.01
N TYR A 60 6.31 -4.16 -11.66
CA TYR A 60 5.34 -3.08 -11.57
C TYR A 60 3.97 -3.48 -12.12
N GLU A 61 3.92 -4.11 -13.29
CA GLU A 61 2.66 -4.58 -13.88
C GLU A 61 1.99 -5.65 -13.00
N ALA A 62 2.77 -6.54 -12.40
CA ALA A 62 2.29 -7.53 -11.44
C ALA A 62 1.72 -6.86 -10.17
N LEU A 63 2.44 -5.88 -9.61
CA LEU A 63 1.97 -5.08 -8.46
C LEU A 63 0.63 -4.40 -8.77
N MET A 64 0.51 -3.75 -9.93
CA MET A 64 -0.73 -3.05 -10.32
C MET A 64 -1.90 -4.03 -10.49
N SER A 65 -1.66 -5.16 -11.17
CA SER A 65 -2.69 -6.18 -11.36
C SER A 65 -3.16 -6.79 -10.04
N GLU A 66 -2.23 -7.03 -9.11
CA GLU A 66 -2.57 -7.60 -7.80
C GLU A 66 -3.33 -6.59 -6.93
N ALA A 67 -2.89 -5.33 -6.92
CA ALA A 67 -3.58 -4.26 -6.19
C ALA A 67 -5.02 -4.06 -6.72
N GLU A 68 -5.22 -4.03 -8.03
CA GLU A 68 -6.56 -3.94 -8.64
C GLU A 68 -7.46 -5.12 -8.24
N SER A 69 -6.93 -6.34 -8.23
CA SER A 69 -7.66 -7.54 -7.78
C SER A 69 -8.07 -7.45 -6.31
N ARG A 70 -7.19 -6.94 -5.44
CA ARG A 70 -7.47 -6.77 -4.00
C ARG A 70 -8.50 -5.67 -3.75
N ILE A 71 -8.44 -4.56 -4.49
CA ILE A 71 -9.45 -3.50 -4.43
C ILE A 71 -10.81 -4.02 -4.87
N SER A 72 -10.87 -4.73 -6.00
CA SER A 72 -12.12 -5.35 -6.48
C SER A 72 -12.71 -6.32 -5.45
N SER A 73 -11.85 -7.05 -4.72
CA SER A 73 -12.27 -7.96 -3.66
C SER A 73 -12.80 -7.20 -2.43
N LEU A 74 -12.16 -6.08 -2.09
CA LEU A 74 -12.58 -5.20 -1.00
C LEU A 74 -13.95 -4.56 -1.29
N GLU A 75 -14.15 -4.07 -2.51
CA GLU A 75 -15.44 -3.55 -3.00
C GLU A 75 -16.54 -4.61 -2.93
N LYS A 76 -16.26 -5.83 -3.39
CA LYS A 76 -17.21 -6.94 -3.31
C LYS A 76 -17.58 -7.25 -1.86
N GLN A 77 -16.61 -7.32 -0.95
CA GLN A 77 -16.89 -7.56 0.47
C GLN A 77 -17.73 -6.42 1.07
N ALA A 78 -17.47 -5.16 0.67
CA ALA A 78 -18.29 -4.02 1.08
C ALA A 78 -19.75 -4.16 0.66
N MET A 79 -20.00 -4.65 -0.55
CA MET A 79 -21.37 -4.93 -1.01
C MET A 79 -22.04 -6.07 -0.23
N GLU A 80 -21.30 -7.13 0.11
CA GLU A 80 -21.83 -8.22 0.93
C GLU A 80 -22.26 -7.72 2.31
N ASP A 81 -21.42 -6.91 2.95
CA ASP A 81 -21.65 -6.38 4.29
C ASP A 81 -22.75 -5.31 4.34
N LEU A 82 -22.94 -4.52 3.26
CA LEU A 82 -24.03 -3.56 3.12
C LEU A 82 -25.42 -4.22 3.14
N ASN A 83 -25.53 -5.51 2.82
CA ASN A 83 -26.78 -6.26 2.90
C ASN A 83 -27.08 -6.80 4.31
N GLY A 84 -26.18 -6.56 5.29
CA GLY A 84 -26.33 -6.98 6.68
C GLY A 84 -26.99 -5.95 7.60
N ASP A 85 -27.00 -6.24 8.90
CA ASP A 85 -27.52 -5.34 9.96
C ASP A 85 -26.48 -4.32 10.47
N THR A 86 -25.30 -4.25 9.85
CA THR A 86 -24.20 -3.36 10.25
C THR A 86 -24.53 -1.90 9.91
N SER A 87 -24.19 -0.96 10.79
CA SER A 87 -24.45 0.45 10.51
C SER A 87 -23.54 0.99 9.41
N TYR A 88 -24.06 1.95 8.63
CA TYR A 88 -23.28 2.64 7.60
C TYR A 88 -21.95 3.21 8.12
N MET A 89 -21.97 3.81 9.32
CA MET A 89 -20.77 4.41 9.91
C MET A 89 -19.70 3.35 10.21
N GLU A 90 -20.10 2.17 10.68
CA GLU A 90 -19.18 1.05 10.92
C GLU A 90 -18.61 0.51 9.61
N LEU A 91 -19.43 0.35 8.58
CA LEU A 91 -18.96 -0.08 7.25
C LEU A 91 -18.01 0.93 6.64
N TYR A 92 -18.35 2.22 6.67
CA TYR A 92 -17.49 3.28 6.16
C TYR A 92 -16.12 3.28 6.85
N GLN A 93 -16.09 3.20 8.18
CA GLN A 93 -14.84 3.15 8.93
C GLN A 93 -14.02 1.91 8.58
N LYS A 94 -14.66 0.73 8.57
CA LYS A 94 -14.01 -0.55 8.23
C LYS A 94 -13.35 -0.52 6.85
N TYR A 95 -14.09 -0.16 5.81
CA TYR A 95 -13.57 -0.19 4.43
C TYR A 95 -12.60 0.95 4.15
N ARG A 96 -12.75 2.11 4.80
CA ARG A 96 -11.76 3.18 4.72
C ARG A 96 -10.42 2.77 5.34
N SER A 97 -10.45 2.13 6.51
CA SER A 97 -9.23 1.64 7.16
C SER A 97 -8.57 0.53 6.35
N ALA A 98 -9.36 -0.41 5.82
CA ALA A 98 -8.86 -1.48 4.95
C ALA A 98 -8.24 -0.95 3.65
N ALA A 99 -8.89 0.01 2.99
CA ALA A 99 -8.36 0.65 1.79
C ALA A 99 -7.03 1.37 2.07
N LYS A 100 -6.92 2.04 3.22
CA LYS A 100 -5.68 2.71 3.66
C LYS A 100 -4.56 1.72 3.90
N GLU A 101 -4.83 0.58 4.53
CA GLU A 101 -3.83 -0.46 4.75
C GLU A 101 -3.34 -1.09 3.43
N LEU A 102 -4.27 -1.41 2.53
CA LEU A 102 -3.93 -1.92 1.20
C LEU A 102 -3.06 -0.93 0.41
N GLU A 103 -3.41 0.35 0.46
CA GLU A 103 -2.63 1.43 -0.15
C GLU A 103 -1.23 1.54 0.45
N GLU A 104 -1.10 1.52 1.78
CA GLU A 104 0.20 1.58 2.45
C GLU A 104 1.10 0.41 2.05
N ASN A 105 0.54 -0.80 1.94
CA ASN A 105 1.27 -1.98 1.48
C ASN A 105 1.69 -1.86 0.01
N THR A 106 0.80 -1.32 -0.85
CA THR A 106 1.11 -1.08 -2.26
C THR A 106 2.20 -0.02 -2.42
N ASP A 107 2.12 1.08 -1.66
CA ASP A 107 3.07 2.19 -1.68
C ASP A 107 4.48 1.69 -1.30
N GLN A 108 4.60 0.82 -0.28
CA GLN A 108 5.89 0.25 0.13
C GLN A 108 6.54 -0.59 -0.97
N THR A 109 5.76 -1.45 -1.62
CA THR A 109 6.27 -2.28 -2.73
C THR A 109 6.62 -1.41 -3.94
N PHE A 110 5.77 -0.43 -4.27
CA PHE A 110 6.03 0.52 -5.35
C PHE A 110 7.32 1.31 -5.13
N GLU A 111 7.54 1.87 -3.94
CA GLU A 111 8.76 2.65 -3.65
C GLU A 111 10.02 1.78 -3.75
N THR A 112 9.93 0.49 -3.43
CA THR A 112 11.04 -0.47 -3.64
C THR A 112 11.38 -0.60 -5.12
N LEU A 113 10.39 -0.85 -5.98
CA LEU A 113 10.57 -0.95 -7.44
C LEU A 113 11.07 0.37 -8.05
N HIS A 114 10.50 1.49 -7.59
CA HIS A 114 10.89 2.82 -8.03
C HIS A 114 12.36 3.12 -7.67
N GLN A 115 12.79 2.77 -6.45
CA GLN A 115 14.19 2.93 -6.04
C GLN A 115 15.13 2.05 -6.88
N GLN A 116 14.76 0.80 -7.19
CA GLN A 116 15.55 -0.08 -8.05
C GLN A 116 15.79 0.54 -9.43
N LEU A 117 14.75 1.11 -10.07
CA LEU A 117 14.90 1.82 -11.35
C LEU A 117 15.84 3.03 -11.25
N GLN A 118 15.78 3.77 -10.14
CA GLN A 118 16.68 4.90 -9.92
C GLN A 118 18.14 4.45 -9.77
N GLU A 119 18.39 3.35 -9.05
CA GLU A 119 19.72 2.77 -8.86
C GLU A 119 20.30 2.21 -10.17
N GLU A 120 19.44 1.70 -11.06
CA GLU A 120 19.80 1.29 -12.43
C GLU A 120 20.05 2.48 -13.39
N GLY A 121 19.81 3.72 -12.94
CA GLY A 121 19.94 4.92 -13.75
C GLY A 121 18.79 5.15 -14.74
N LYS A 122 17.68 4.43 -14.61
CA LYS A 122 16.47 4.55 -15.43
C LYS A 122 15.50 5.60 -14.87
N THR A 123 16.01 6.81 -14.60
CA THR A 123 15.26 7.86 -13.91
C THR A 123 14.01 8.33 -14.65
N ASP A 124 14.06 8.35 -15.99
CA ASP A 124 12.91 8.75 -16.80
C ASP A 124 11.79 7.71 -16.74
N GLU A 125 12.14 6.42 -16.76
CA GLU A 125 11.20 5.32 -16.59
C GLU A 125 10.58 5.32 -15.19
N ALA A 126 11.42 5.50 -14.15
CA ALA A 126 10.95 5.64 -12.77
C ALA A 126 9.92 6.78 -12.62
N ALA A 127 10.17 7.94 -13.24
CA ALA A 127 9.27 9.08 -13.20
C ALA A 127 7.93 8.80 -13.90
N VAL A 128 7.96 8.12 -15.06
CA VAL A 128 6.74 7.70 -15.78
C VAL A 128 5.93 6.72 -14.95
N LEU A 129 6.56 5.69 -14.37
CA LEU A 129 5.86 4.72 -13.54
C LEU A 129 5.27 5.36 -12.28
N LYS A 130 5.99 6.30 -11.64
CA LYS A 130 5.46 7.06 -10.50
C LYS A 130 4.22 7.86 -10.87
N GLN A 131 4.23 8.49 -12.04
CA GLN A 131 3.05 9.23 -12.51
C GLN A 131 1.86 8.29 -12.75
N GLN A 132 2.09 7.14 -13.39
CA GLN A 132 1.04 6.15 -13.63
C GLN A 132 0.49 5.60 -12.31
N TYR A 133 1.37 5.27 -11.37
CA TYR A 133 1.00 4.78 -10.05
C TYR A 133 0.13 5.77 -9.28
N GLU A 134 0.55 7.03 -9.20
CA GLU A 134 -0.22 8.07 -8.49
C GLU A 134 -1.59 8.33 -9.13
N SER A 135 -1.68 8.24 -10.47
CA SER A 135 -2.97 8.31 -11.17
C SER A 135 -3.86 7.13 -10.79
N GLN A 136 -3.33 5.91 -10.79
CA GLN A 136 -4.08 4.70 -10.51
C GLN A 136 -4.53 4.64 -9.04
N LYS A 137 -3.65 5.04 -8.11
CA LYS A 137 -3.97 5.17 -6.68
C LYS A 137 -5.14 6.12 -6.43
N GLU A 138 -5.18 7.24 -7.14
CA GLU A 138 -6.30 8.17 -7.03
C GLU A 138 -7.62 7.58 -7.56
N GLU A 139 -7.58 6.86 -8.69
CA GLU A 139 -8.74 6.14 -9.21
C GLU A 139 -9.28 5.09 -8.20
N TRP A 140 -8.38 4.33 -7.58
CA TRP A 140 -8.74 3.33 -6.56
C TRP A 140 -9.36 3.94 -5.31
N ARG A 141 -8.84 5.08 -4.83
CA ARG A 141 -9.46 5.81 -3.72
C ARG A 141 -10.88 6.27 -4.07
N GLN A 142 -11.06 6.76 -5.29
CA GLN A 142 -12.36 7.21 -5.77
C GLN A 142 -13.35 6.04 -5.89
N SER A 143 -12.93 4.89 -6.44
CA SER A 143 -13.82 3.74 -6.62
C SER A 143 -14.37 3.22 -5.29
N ILE A 144 -13.52 3.03 -4.27
CA ILE A 144 -13.95 2.55 -2.96
C ILE A 144 -14.87 3.55 -2.26
N VAL A 145 -14.56 4.86 -2.35
CA VAL A 145 -15.38 5.91 -1.72
C VAL A 145 -16.71 6.10 -2.44
N GLU A 146 -16.72 6.09 -3.77
CA GLU A 146 -17.94 6.20 -4.58
C GLU A 146 -18.84 4.99 -4.41
N GLU A 147 -18.30 3.76 -4.40
CA GLU A 147 -19.10 2.55 -4.25
C GLU A 147 -19.86 2.52 -2.90
N VAL A 148 -19.22 2.99 -1.82
CA VAL A 148 -19.86 3.13 -0.50
C VAL A 148 -20.88 4.29 -0.47
N LYS A 149 -20.67 5.33 -1.29
CA LYS A 149 -21.49 6.56 -1.26
C LYS A 149 -22.70 6.52 -2.17
N ASP A 150 -22.57 6.02 -3.40
CA ASP A 150 -23.61 6.03 -4.44
C ASP A 150 -24.74 5.03 -4.16
N ARG A 151 -24.55 4.12 -3.20
CA ARG A 151 -25.57 3.15 -2.79
C ARG A 151 -26.33 3.54 -1.51
N MET A 152 -26.18 4.79 -1.08
CA MET A 152 -27.07 5.48 -0.12
C MET A 152 -28.24 6.16 -0.81
#